data_AF-A0A6I7P7H6-F1
#
_entry.id   AF-A0A6I7P7H6-F1
#
_cell.length_a   1.000
_cell.length_b   1.000
_cell.length_c   1.000
_cell.angle_alpha   90.00
_cell.angle_beta   90.00
_cell.angle_gamma   90.00
#
_symmetry.space_group_name_H-M   'P 1'
#
loop_
_entity.id
_entity.type
_entity.pdbx_description
1 polymer ?
#
loop_
_entity_poly.entity_id
_entity_poly.type
_entity_poly.pdbx_seq_one_letter_code
_entity_poly.pdbx_strand_id
1 'polypeptide(L)'
;MDQSGGRTILTSAAPRIRARLADLPPGDCGCSRRFTQSEELFLELDEYYEVPPIAIHHDVNRREPSAGFLSAVEAVLDQVVPVTGGLLAGLSLGFNPLHASSALFYRVLERRGQRFIYLVTVDLSYRPLLHQVVTAGSNDVAPAYRTNRIFLAPDLVPLQDDLRVQQSISQTWIGETGRGYITQGIWIDRDLNKFLTRLFVAPGQLIYPYFPFHTKFKAICFSPIELGAGFRPRAVELIDSARAVLLPRIDDILETLREAPFSEELELFREMRAAVDPGWHEVFADLRLRAYLNEHDMKEYIVERQ
;
A
#
# COMPACT_ATOMS: atom_id res chain seq x y z
N MET A 1 3.90 7.10 8.25
CA MET A 1 5.29 7.57 8.09
C MET A 1 5.22 9.09 7.92
N ASP A 2 5.99 9.84 8.70
CA ASP A 2 5.93 11.31 8.68
C ASP A 2 6.89 11.91 7.63
N GLN A 3 6.48 12.99 6.96
CA GLN A 3 7.35 13.75 6.05
C GLN A 3 8.34 14.67 6.79
N SER A 4 8.17 14.97 8.08
CA SER A 4 8.99 15.92 8.85
C SER A 4 10.51 15.67 8.89
N GLY A 5 10.98 14.51 8.42
CA GLY A 5 12.41 14.26 8.15
C GLY A 5 12.72 13.09 7.21
N GLY A 6 11.71 12.55 6.51
CA GLY A 6 11.85 11.36 5.65
C GLY A 6 12.32 10.07 6.38
N ARG A 7 12.37 10.10 7.71
CA ARG A 7 12.78 8.97 8.56
C ARG A 7 11.57 8.14 8.92
N THR A 8 11.63 6.83 8.70
CA THR A 8 10.51 5.97 9.02
C THR A 8 10.38 5.82 10.53
N ILE A 9 9.42 6.53 11.14
CA ILE A 9 9.01 6.31 12.53
C ILE A 9 8.27 4.98 12.60
N LEU A 10 9.03 3.91 12.82
CA LEU A 10 8.57 2.59 13.23
C LEU A 10 9.33 2.21 14.49
N THR A 11 8.74 2.53 15.64
CA THR A 11 9.07 1.86 16.89
C THR A 11 8.64 0.40 16.77
N SER A 12 9.50 -0.55 17.18
CA SER A 12 9.15 -1.98 17.21
C SER A 12 8.12 -2.19 18.33
N ALA A 13 6.84 -2.21 17.97
CA ALA A 13 5.74 -1.91 18.88
C ALA A 13 5.39 -3.04 19.86
N ALA A 14 5.64 -4.30 19.50
CA ALA A 14 5.31 -5.45 20.34
C ALA A 14 6.20 -6.68 20.02
N PRO A 15 7.13 -7.06 20.92
CA PRO A 15 7.92 -8.29 20.76
C PRO A 15 7.07 -9.56 20.69
N ARG A 16 5.93 -9.61 21.39
CA ARG A 16 4.98 -10.73 21.37
C ARG A 16 4.37 -10.94 19.98
N ILE A 17 3.83 -9.87 19.39
CA ILE A 17 3.27 -9.90 18.03
C ILE A 17 4.37 -10.27 17.02
N ARG A 18 5.59 -9.72 17.15
CA ARG A 18 6.73 -10.11 16.29
C ARG A 18 7.06 -11.60 16.39
N ALA A 19 7.06 -12.19 17.60
CA ALA A 19 7.30 -13.63 17.77
C ALA A 19 6.20 -14.44 17.08
N ARG A 20 4.92 -14.15 17.39
CA ARG A 20 3.75 -14.77 16.76
C ARG A 20 3.82 -14.73 15.23
N LEU A 21 4.19 -13.58 14.65
CA LEU A 21 4.27 -13.43 13.19
C LEU A 21 5.49 -14.13 12.57
N ALA A 22 6.57 -14.35 13.34
CA ALA A 22 7.77 -15.05 12.85
C ALA A 22 7.51 -16.54 12.60
N ASP A 23 6.66 -17.18 13.41
CA ASP A 23 6.37 -18.61 13.36
C ASP A 23 5.24 -18.98 12.36
N LEU A 24 4.63 -18.00 11.70
CA LEU A 24 3.57 -18.25 10.71
C LEU A 24 4.14 -18.90 9.43
N PRO A 25 3.46 -19.90 8.85
CA PRO A 25 3.92 -20.53 7.62
C PRO A 25 3.89 -19.52 6.45
N PRO A 26 4.91 -19.52 5.57
CA PRO A 26 4.84 -18.78 4.32
C PRO A 26 3.79 -19.44 3.41
N GLY A 27 2.94 -18.63 2.81
CA GLY A 27 1.89 -19.08 1.90
C GLY A 27 1.17 -17.90 1.27
N ASP A 28 0.24 -18.19 0.37
CA ASP A 28 -0.63 -17.18 -0.21
C ASP A 28 -1.87 -16.94 0.65
N CYS A 29 -2.38 -15.72 0.57
CA CYS A 29 -3.69 -15.38 1.13
C CYS A 29 -4.78 -15.82 0.13
N GLY A 30 -5.63 -16.75 0.55
CA GLY A 30 -6.74 -17.30 -0.24
C GLY A 30 -7.93 -16.34 -0.41
N CYS A 31 -7.93 -15.21 0.29
CA CYS A 31 -9.01 -14.23 0.29
C CYS A 31 -9.14 -13.48 -1.04
N SER A 32 -10.36 -13.07 -1.40
CA SER A 32 -10.62 -12.29 -2.61
C SER A 32 -10.00 -10.90 -2.49
N ARG A 33 -9.26 -10.46 -3.52
CA ARG A 33 -8.65 -9.13 -3.59
C ARG A 33 -9.57 -8.19 -4.37
N ARG A 34 -9.94 -7.06 -3.77
CA ARG A 34 -10.94 -6.12 -4.33
C ARG A 34 -10.50 -4.68 -4.11
N PHE A 35 -10.99 -3.76 -4.93
CA PHE A 35 -10.80 -2.32 -4.77
C PHE A 35 -12.14 -1.60 -4.62
N THR A 36 -12.20 -0.60 -3.74
CA THR A 36 -13.38 0.28 -3.58
C THR A 36 -13.55 1.23 -4.77
N GLN A 37 -14.67 1.96 -4.82
CA GLN A 37 -14.85 3.08 -5.73
C GLN A 37 -13.74 4.13 -5.61
N SER A 38 -13.21 4.29 -4.39
CA SER A 38 -12.15 5.24 -4.00
C SER A 38 -10.73 4.74 -4.28
N GLU A 39 -10.57 3.69 -5.08
CA GLU A 39 -9.27 3.09 -5.46
C GLU A 39 -8.52 2.42 -4.27
N GLU A 40 -9.19 2.15 -3.14
CA GLU A 40 -8.59 1.48 -1.96
C GLU A 40 -8.63 -0.04 -2.07
N LEU A 41 -7.50 -0.72 -1.84
CA LEU A 41 -7.42 -2.19 -1.77
C LEU A 41 -8.01 -2.73 -0.46
N PHE A 42 -8.79 -3.80 -0.57
CA PHE A 42 -9.19 -4.64 0.55
C PHE A 42 -9.14 -6.13 0.20
N LEU A 43 -8.98 -6.96 1.24
CA LEU A 43 -9.26 -8.38 1.19
C LEU A 43 -10.68 -8.63 1.70
N GLU A 44 -11.45 -9.43 0.98
CA GLU A 44 -12.74 -9.92 1.44
C GLU A 44 -12.61 -11.37 1.91
N LEU A 45 -13.10 -11.61 3.13
CA LEU A 45 -13.10 -12.91 3.80
C LEU A 45 -14.48 -13.56 3.68
N ASP A 46 -14.51 -14.89 3.74
CA ASP A 46 -15.77 -15.65 3.80
C ASP A 46 -16.49 -15.49 5.16
N GLU A 47 -15.74 -15.18 6.23
CA GLU A 47 -16.26 -14.98 7.58
C GLU A 47 -16.07 -13.54 8.08
N TYR A 48 -17.03 -13.06 8.87
CA TYR A 48 -16.99 -11.74 9.51
C TYR A 48 -16.23 -11.78 10.84
N TYR A 49 -15.22 -10.93 10.97
CA TYR A 49 -14.46 -10.68 12.20
C TYR A 49 -14.89 -9.37 12.88
N GLU A 50 -14.54 -9.24 14.15
CA GLU A 50 -14.81 -8.05 14.97
C GLU A 50 -13.52 -7.27 15.28
N VAL A 51 -13.59 -5.95 15.17
CA VAL A 51 -12.55 -5.00 15.57
C VAL A 51 -12.98 -4.36 16.90
N PRO A 52 -12.21 -4.54 17.99
CA PRO A 52 -12.51 -3.92 19.28
C PRO A 52 -12.46 -2.38 19.24
N PRO A 53 -13.00 -1.68 20.26
CA PRO A 53 -12.92 -0.23 20.35
C PRO A 53 -11.46 0.27 20.38
N ILE A 54 -11.10 1.18 19.47
CA ILE A 54 -9.79 1.83 19.40
C ILE A 54 -9.95 3.33 19.72
N ALA A 55 -9.00 3.89 20.49
CA ALA A 55 -9.02 5.31 20.83
C ALA A 55 -8.90 6.18 19.56
N ILE A 56 -9.81 7.14 19.39
CA ILE A 56 -9.85 8.08 18.26
C ILE A 56 -8.65 9.04 18.31
N HIS A 57 -8.16 9.30 19.52
CA HIS A 57 -7.05 10.21 19.77
C HIS A 57 -5.85 9.47 20.35
N HIS A 58 -4.67 9.78 19.79
CA HIS A 58 -3.37 9.40 20.33
C HIS A 58 -2.47 10.64 20.36
N ASP A 59 -1.67 10.77 21.41
CA ASP A 59 -0.71 11.86 21.57
C ASP A 59 0.43 11.70 20.56
N VAL A 60 0.49 12.59 19.55
CA VAL A 60 1.44 12.52 18.44
C VAL A 60 2.91 12.49 18.87
N ASN A 61 3.21 12.94 20.10
CA ASN A 61 4.56 12.93 20.67
C ASN A 61 4.94 11.55 21.24
N ARG A 62 3.96 10.70 21.59
CA ARG A 62 4.18 9.35 22.12
C ARG A 62 4.41 8.39 20.98
N ARG A 63 5.69 8.01 20.79
CA ARG A 63 6.12 7.08 19.73
C ARG A 63 5.75 5.61 20.00
N GLU A 64 5.20 5.30 21.16
CA GLU A 64 4.74 3.96 21.53
C GLU A 64 3.20 3.92 21.50
N PRO A 65 2.59 2.82 21.04
CA PRO A 65 1.13 2.67 21.05
C PRO A 65 0.58 2.55 22.47
N SER A 66 -0.72 2.82 22.62
CA SER A 66 -1.43 2.48 23.86
C SER A 66 -1.56 0.95 24.02
N ALA A 67 -1.63 0.47 25.26
CA ALA A 67 -1.89 -0.94 25.53
C ALA A 67 -3.24 -1.41 24.91
N GLY A 68 -4.26 -0.54 24.91
CA GLY A 68 -5.55 -0.82 24.28
C GLY A 68 -5.44 -1.03 22.75
N PHE A 69 -4.64 -0.21 22.06
CA PHE A 69 -4.36 -0.43 20.62
C PHE A 69 -3.66 -1.78 20.40
N LEU A 70 -2.65 -2.11 21.20
CA LEU A 70 -1.97 -3.41 21.08
C LEU A 70 -2.94 -4.59 21.32
N SER A 71 -3.80 -4.53 22.35
CA SER A 71 -4.81 -5.55 22.60
C SER A 71 -5.84 -5.66 21.48
N ALA A 72 -6.26 -4.54 20.87
CA ALA A 72 -7.15 -4.56 19.71
C ALA A 72 -6.47 -5.21 18.49
N VAL A 73 -5.18 -4.93 18.24
CA VAL A 73 -4.41 -5.59 17.18
C VAL A 73 -4.23 -7.08 17.45
N GLU A 74 -3.92 -7.49 18.70
CA GLU A 74 -3.82 -8.91 19.06
C GLU A 74 -5.15 -9.66 18.83
N ALA A 75 -6.29 -9.09 19.25
CA ALA A 75 -7.61 -9.69 19.05
C ALA A 75 -8.07 -9.73 17.58
N VAL A 76 -7.69 -8.75 16.75
CA VAL A 76 -7.93 -8.83 15.29
C VAL A 76 -7.05 -9.92 14.67
N LEU A 77 -5.77 -10.01 15.07
CA LEU A 77 -4.86 -11.07 14.60
C LEU A 77 -5.35 -12.48 14.98
N ASP A 78 -5.99 -12.67 16.14
CA ASP A 78 -6.61 -13.94 16.51
C ASP A 78 -7.67 -14.42 15.51
N GLN A 79 -8.40 -13.49 14.90
CA GLN A 79 -9.47 -13.81 13.95
C GLN A 79 -8.97 -13.90 12.50
N VAL A 80 -8.07 -13.00 12.06
CA VAL A 80 -7.68 -12.92 10.63
C VAL A 80 -6.44 -13.73 10.25
N VAL A 81 -5.56 -14.09 11.20
CA VAL A 81 -4.34 -14.86 10.90
C VAL A 81 -4.61 -16.26 10.32
N PRO A 82 -5.67 -17.01 10.69
CA PRO A 82 -5.98 -18.30 10.06
C PRO A 82 -6.12 -18.25 8.53
N VAL A 83 -6.61 -17.13 7.97
CA VAL A 83 -6.84 -16.94 6.52
C VAL A 83 -5.86 -15.98 5.84
N THR A 84 -5.20 -15.10 6.61
CA THR A 84 -4.20 -14.12 6.10
C THR A 84 -2.77 -14.39 6.56
N GLY A 85 -2.49 -15.46 7.31
CA GLY A 85 -1.20 -15.68 7.97
C GLY A 85 0.02 -15.59 7.04
N GLY A 86 -0.08 -16.12 5.82
CA GLY A 86 0.97 -16.04 4.80
C GLY A 86 1.32 -14.62 4.32
N LEU A 87 0.39 -13.66 4.45
CA LEU A 87 0.61 -12.24 4.18
C LEU A 87 1.43 -11.58 5.30
N LEU A 88 1.17 -11.94 6.56
CA LEU A 88 1.83 -11.36 7.74
C LEU A 88 3.10 -12.12 8.17
N ALA A 89 3.33 -13.32 7.63
CA ALA A 89 4.43 -14.20 8.02
C ALA A 89 5.81 -13.53 7.92
N GLY A 90 6.55 -13.56 9.02
CA GLY A 90 7.88 -12.96 9.14
C GLY A 90 7.94 -11.43 9.10
N LEU A 91 6.82 -10.73 9.33
CA LEU A 91 6.77 -9.27 9.54
C LEU A 91 6.90 -8.90 11.03
N SER A 92 7.21 -7.63 11.32
CA SER A 92 7.18 -7.04 12.66
C SER A 92 6.09 -5.97 12.73
N LEU A 93 5.41 -5.83 13.87
CA LEU A 93 4.53 -4.67 14.09
C LEU A 93 5.37 -3.44 14.43
N GLY A 94 5.13 -2.35 13.71
CA GLY A 94 5.49 -1.00 14.10
C GLY A 94 4.25 -0.12 14.30
N PHE A 95 4.47 1.07 14.82
CA PHE A 95 3.42 2.03 15.13
C PHE A 95 3.78 3.43 14.61
N ASN A 96 2.75 4.20 14.22
CA ASN A 96 2.88 5.56 13.71
C ASN A 96 1.84 6.46 14.42
N PRO A 97 2.25 7.34 15.34
CA PRO A 97 1.31 8.07 16.20
C PRO A 97 0.44 9.08 15.47
N LEU A 98 0.72 9.38 14.20
CA LEU A 98 -0.14 10.19 13.32
C LEU A 98 -1.38 9.42 12.80
N HIS A 99 -1.40 8.08 12.90
CA HIS A 99 -2.50 7.24 12.43
C HIS A 99 -2.86 6.21 13.51
N ALA A 100 -3.54 6.68 14.56
CA ALA A 100 -3.88 5.90 15.76
C ALA A 100 -4.64 4.59 15.47
N SER A 101 -5.40 4.54 14.37
CA SER A 101 -6.22 3.41 13.93
C SER A 101 -5.55 2.52 12.87
N SER A 102 -4.23 2.60 12.66
CA SER A 102 -3.54 1.85 11.61
C SER A 102 -2.41 0.95 12.15
N ALA A 103 -2.51 -0.35 11.89
CA ALA A 103 -1.46 -1.31 12.23
C ALA A 103 -0.45 -1.42 11.09
N LEU A 104 0.84 -1.20 11.38
CA LEU A 104 1.91 -1.19 10.38
C LEU A 104 2.78 -2.44 10.50
N PHE A 105 2.55 -3.44 9.65
CA PHE A 105 3.35 -4.66 9.61
C PHE A 105 4.47 -4.51 8.59
N TYR A 106 5.73 -4.72 8.97
CA TYR A 106 6.85 -4.42 8.09
C TYR A 106 8.02 -5.41 8.15
N ARG A 107 8.83 -5.41 7.09
CA ARG A 107 10.12 -6.10 7.01
C ARG A 107 11.08 -5.33 6.10
N VAL A 108 12.32 -5.16 6.55
CA VAL A 108 13.40 -4.65 5.71
C VAL A 108 13.93 -5.78 4.82
N LEU A 109 14.08 -5.49 3.53
CA LEU A 109 14.60 -6.37 2.49
C LEU A 109 15.77 -5.67 1.79
N GLU A 110 16.72 -6.43 1.27
CA GLU A 110 17.93 -5.89 0.63
C GLU A 110 18.26 -6.69 -0.65
N ARG A 111 18.68 -5.98 -1.70
CA ARG A 111 19.10 -6.55 -2.99
C ARG A 111 20.21 -5.68 -3.56
N ARG A 112 21.36 -6.28 -3.94
CA ARG A 112 22.49 -5.57 -4.56
C ARG A 112 22.98 -4.34 -3.75
N GLY A 113 22.83 -4.36 -2.43
CA GLY A 113 23.12 -3.24 -1.52
C GLY A 113 22.00 -2.19 -1.39
N GLN A 114 21.02 -2.17 -2.30
CA GLN A 114 19.83 -1.32 -2.17
C GLN A 114 18.84 -1.93 -1.16
N ARG A 115 18.39 -1.11 -0.21
CA ARG A 115 17.40 -1.49 0.81
C ARG A 115 16.00 -1.05 0.43
N PHE A 116 15.02 -1.84 0.88
CA PHE A 116 13.60 -1.56 0.77
C PHE A 116 12.91 -1.92 2.08
N ILE A 117 11.82 -1.23 2.42
CA ILE A 117 10.88 -1.69 3.43
C ILE A 117 9.63 -2.19 2.73
N TYR A 118 9.34 -3.49 2.90
CA TYR A 118 8.01 -4.03 2.64
C TYR A 118 7.14 -3.65 3.84
N LEU A 119 6.07 -2.91 3.60
CA LEU A 119 5.16 -2.35 4.57
C LEU A 119 3.73 -2.72 4.19
N VAL A 120 2.98 -3.33 5.11
CA VAL A 120 1.53 -3.46 5.01
C VAL A 120 0.91 -2.57 6.07
N THR A 121 0.20 -1.54 5.63
CA THR A 121 -0.67 -0.73 6.49
C THR A 121 -2.04 -1.36 6.49
N VAL A 122 -2.52 -1.86 7.64
CA VAL A 122 -3.90 -2.32 7.84
C VAL A 122 -4.69 -1.21 8.51
N ASP A 123 -5.85 -0.86 7.95
CA ASP A 123 -6.76 0.14 8.50
C ASP A 123 -7.79 -0.52 9.43
N LEU A 124 -7.85 -0.05 10.68
CA LEU A 124 -8.79 -0.47 11.72
C LEU A 124 -9.79 0.65 12.07
N SER A 125 -9.93 1.64 11.19
CA SER A 125 -10.90 2.73 11.33
C SER A 125 -12.32 2.25 11.06
N TYR A 126 -13.28 2.68 11.89
CA TYR A 126 -14.69 2.42 11.65
C TYR A 126 -15.21 3.17 10.41
N ARG A 127 -15.84 2.45 9.47
CA ARG A 127 -16.38 2.97 8.20
C ARG A 127 -17.92 2.82 8.20
N PRO A 128 -18.70 3.88 8.49
CA PRO A 128 -20.14 3.78 8.77
C PRO A 128 -21.03 3.18 7.68
N LEU A 129 -20.57 3.18 6.43
CA LEU A 129 -21.32 2.63 5.28
C LEU A 129 -20.92 1.19 4.92
N LEU A 130 -19.99 0.57 5.67
CA LEU A 130 -19.37 -0.72 5.34
C LEU A 130 -19.21 -1.66 6.55
N HIS A 131 -19.30 -1.13 7.78
CA HIS A 131 -19.04 -1.88 9.02
C HIS A 131 -20.30 -1.88 9.90
N GLN A 132 -20.68 -3.04 10.44
CA GLN A 132 -21.80 -3.16 11.39
C GLN A 132 -21.32 -2.78 12.80
N VAL A 133 -22.01 -1.88 13.50
CA VAL A 133 -21.72 -1.60 14.92
C VAL A 133 -22.12 -2.79 15.79
N VAL A 134 -21.17 -3.27 16.61
CA VAL A 134 -21.39 -4.29 17.65
C VAL A 134 -21.62 -3.61 19.01
N THR A 135 -20.82 -2.60 19.32
CA THR A 135 -20.96 -1.79 20.55
C THR A 135 -20.68 -0.33 20.23
N ALA A 136 -21.57 0.56 20.71
CA ALA A 136 -21.44 1.99 20.49
C ALA A 136 -20.12 2.54 21.04
N GLY A 137 -19.51 3.48 20.30
CA GLY A 137 -18.32 4.20 20.74
C GLY A 137 -18.64 5.38 21.65
N SER A 138 -17.64 6.21 21.91
CA SER A 138 -17.75 7.50 22.61
C SER A 138 -17.07 8.61 21.80
N ASN A 139 -16.99 9.81 22.37
CA ASN A 139 -16.21 10.90 21.77
C ASN A 139 -14.69 10.60 21.70
N ASP A 140 -14.20 9.68 22.53
CA ASP A 140 -12.78 9.36 22.68
C ASP A 140 -12.39 8.01 22.03
N VAL A 141 -13.36 7.14 21.76
CA VAL A 141 -13.14 5.75 21.33
C VAL A 141 -14.13 5.36 20.22
N ALA A 142 -13.60 4.81 19.12
CA ALA A 142 -14.39 4.30 18.01
C ALA A 142 -15.29 3.13 18.45
N PRO A 143 -16.47 2.92 17.83
CA PRO A 143 -17.33 1.78 18.14
C PRO A 143 -16.60 0.45 17.86
N ALA A 144 -16.93 -0.58 18.65
CA ALA A 144 -16.62 -1.95 18.25
C ALA A 144 -17.45 -2.27 17.01
N TYR A 145 -16.84 -2.85 15.98
CA TYR A 145 -17.53 -3.11 14.72
C TYR A 145 -17.19 -4.48 14.13
N ARG A 146 -18.10 -4.98 13.30
CA ARG A 146 -17.99 -6.26 12.59
C ARG A 146 -17.92 -6.03 11.08
N THR A 147 -17.04 -6.74 10.40
CA THR A 147 -16.88 -6.71 8.94
C THR A 147 -16.19 -7.98 8.45
N ASN A 148 -16.30 -8.30 7.16
CA ASN A 148 -15.49 -9.32 6.50
C ASN A 148 -14.42 -8.69 5.56
N ARG A 149 -14.13 -7.39 5.72
CA ARG A 149 -13.25 -6.62 4.80
C ARG A 149 -12.02 -6.06 5.51
N ILE A 150 -10.84 -6.58 5.17
CA ILE A 150 -9.55 -6.05 5.65
C ILE A 150 -9.03 -5.02 4.65
N PHE A 151 -9.21 -3.73 4.97
CA PHE A 151 -8.62 -2.63 4.21
C PHE A 151 -7.11 -2.56 4.45
N LEU A 152 -6.30 -2.62 3.39
CA LEU A 152 -4.84 -2.61 3.53
C LEU A 152 -4.09 -2.01 2.32
N ALA A 153 -3.01 -1.30 2.62
CA ALA A 153 -2.07 -0.76 1.63
C ALA A 153 -0.71 -1.47 1.76
N PRO A 154 -0.32 -2.33 0.79
CA PRO A 154 0.98 -2.96 0.70
C PRO A 154 1.93 -2.09 -0.14
N ASP A 155 3.08 -1.72 0.40
CA ASP A 155 4.08 -0.89 -0.27
C ASP A 155 5.48 -1.50 -0.12
N LEU A 156 6.27 -1.43 -1.19
CA LEU A 156 7.72 -1.51 -1.17
C LEU A 156 8.28 -0.11 -1.38
N VAL A 157 8.75 0.48 -0.28
CA VAL A 157 9.35 1.83 -0.26
C VAL A 157 10.87 1.68 -0.26
N PRO A 158 11.59 2.36 -1.17
CA PRO A 158 13.06 2.31 -1.22
C PRO A 158 13.68 3.10 -0.07
N LEU A 159 14.80 2.63 0.45
CA LEU A 159 15.47 3.20 1.62
C LEU A 159 16.90 3.67 1.31
N GLN A 160 17.31 4.73 1.99
CA GLN A 160 18.70 5.06 2.29
C GLN A 160 19.12 4.33 3.58
N ASP A 161 20.30 4.65 4.10
CA ASP A 161 20.70 4.25 5.45
C ASP A 161 19.73 4.74 6.55
N ASP A 162 19.82 4.11 7.71
CA ASP A 162 19.02 4.41 8.92
C ASP A 162 17.49 4.42 8.75
N LEU A 163 16.98 3.61 7.80
CA LEU A 163 15.55 3.48 7.47
C LEU A 163 14.89 4.81 7.05
N ARG A 164 15.67 5.70 6.44
CA ARG A 164 15.18 6.91 5.75
C ARG A 164 14.72 6.54 4.33
N VAL A 165 13.68 7.18 3.81
CA VAL A 165 13.21 6.95 2.44
C VAL A 165 14.21 7.49 1.42
N GLN A 166 14.51 6.72 0.38
CA GLN A 166 15.27 7.18 -0.79
C GLN A 166 14.35 8.01 -1.70
N GLN A 167 14.18 9.28 -1.32
CA GLN A 167 13.42 10.25 -2.12
C GLN A 167 14.08 10.39 -3.50
N SER A 168 13.27 10.25 -4.54
CA SER A 168 13.66 10.27 -5.96
C SER A 168 12.84 11.27 -6.77
N ILE A 169 12.12 12.17 -6.11
CA ILE A 169 11.29 13.23 -6.68
C ILE A 169 11.64 14.50 -5.91
N SER A 170 12.32 15.43 -6.58
CA SER A 170 12.97 16.59 -5.97
C SER A 170 11.95 17.64 -5.51
N GLN A 171 11.23 18.21 -6.47
CA GLN A 171 10.09 19.12 -6.26
C GLN A 171 8.86 18.61 -7.02
N THR A 172 7.68 19.00 -6.52
CA THR A 172 6.37 18.63 -7.09
C THR A 172 5.61 19.91 -7.39
N TRP A 173 5.00 20.01 -8.56
CA TRP A 173 4.40 21.25 -9.08
C TRP A 173 3.09 21.64 -8.37
N ILE A 174 3.19 22.27 -7.19
CA ILE A 174 2.05 22.83 -6.45
C ILE A 174 1.75 24.24 -7.02
N GLY A 175 0.59 24.38 -7.66
CA GLY A 175 0.11 25.63 -8.27
C GLY A 175 -1.34 25.48 -8.75
N GLU A 176 -1.95 26.55 -9.23
CA GLU A 176 -3.39 26.61 -9.54
C GLU A 176 -3.84 25.64 -10.66
N THR A 177 -2.92 25.14 -11.47
CA THR A 177 -3.13 24.12 -12.51
C THR A 177 -2.66 22.70 -12.11
N GLY A 178 -2.04 22.54 -10.94
CA GLY A 178 -1.45 21.30 -10.48
C GLY A 178 -2.50 20.24 -10.10
N ARG A 179 -2.37 19.04 -10.67
CA ARG A 179 -3.34 17.94 -10.47
C ARG A 179 -3.08 17.06 -9.24
N GLY A 180 -1.84 17.06 -8.74
CA GLY A 180 -1.44 16.31 -7.55
C GLY A 180 -1.73 17.09 -6.27
N TYR A 181 -2.53 16.51 -5.37
CA TYR A 181 -2.78 17.04 -4.03
C TYR A 181 -1.97 16.30 -2.96
N ILE A 182 -1.72 16.98 -1.83
CA ILE A 182 -1.07 16.39 -0.66
C ILE A 182 -2.12 16.10 0.41
N THR A 183 -2.36 14.82 0.66
CA THR A 183 -3.17 14.36 1.80
C THR A 183 -2.25 13.63 2.78
N GLN A 184 -2.13 14.13 4.01
CA GLN A 184 -1.37 13.49 5.10
C GLN A 184 0.08 13.08 4.75
N GLY A 185 0.75 13.82 3.85
CA GLY A 185 2.11 13.49 3.41
C GLY A 185 2.21 12.34 2.40
N ILE A 186 1.10 11.93 1.80
CA ILE A 186 1.06 11.15 0.56
C ILE A 186 0.73 12.13 -0.58
N TRP A 187 1.52 12.04 -1.65
CA TRP A 187 1.32 12.84 -2.87
C TRP A 187 0.71 11.91 -3.93
N ILE A 188 -0.49 12.25 -4.40
CA ILE A 188 -1.23 11.46 -5.38
C ILE A 188 -1.30 12.26 -6.67
N ASP A 189 -0.29 12.09 -7.52
CA ASP A 189 -0.41 12.47 -8.93
C ASP A 189 -0.86 11.27 -9.75
N ARG A 190 -2.11 11.36 -10.23
CA ARG A 190 -2.75 10.30 -10.99
C ARG A 190 -2.15 10.15 -12.39
N ASP A 191 -1.56 11.19 -12.95
CA ASP A 191 -0.97 11.17 -14.29
C ASP A 191 0.49 10.65 -14.24
N LEU A 192 1.26 10.95 -13.18
CA LEU A 192 2.53 10.25 -12.95
C LEU A 192 2.32 8.77 -12.58
N ASN A 193 1.38 8.43 -11.68
CA ASN A 193 1.09 7.03 -11.36
C ASN A 193 0.66 6.22 -12.61
N LYS A 194 -0.10 6.82 -13.54
CA LYS A 194 -0.37 6.23 -14.86
C LYS A 194 0.91 6.04 -15.68
N PHE A 195 1.76 7.05 -15.81
CA PHE A 195 3.01 6.94 -16.58
C PHE A 195 3.88 5.80 -16.07
N LEU A 196 4.18 5.81 -14.75
CA LEU A 196 5.02 4.80 -14.10
C LEU A 196 4.46 3.38 -14.27
N THR A 197 3.14 3.21 -14.13
CA THR A 197 2.48 1.92 -14.30
C THR A 197 2.41 1.48 -15.77
N ARG A 198 1.99 2.35 -16.70
CA ARG A 198 1.78 2.00 -18.11
C ARG A 198 3.06 1.65 -18.85
N LEU A 199 4.20 2.12 -18.36
CA LEU A 199 5.52 1.82 -18.93
C LEU A 199 5.86 0.32 -18.89
N PHE A 200 5.36 -0.42 -17.89
CA PHE A 200 5.68 -1.85 -17.67
C PHE A 200 4.49 -2.80 -17.88
N VAL A 201 3.38 -2.29 -18.41
CA VAL A 201 2.08 -3.00 -18.50
C VAL A 201 1.67 -3.12 -19.97
N ALA A 202 1.08 -4.25 -20.35
CA ALA A 202 0.78 -4.53 -21.75
C ALA A 202 -0.17 -3.48 -22.37
N PRO A 203 0.00 -3.12 -23.66
CA PRO A 203 -0.89 -2.20 -24.35
C PRO A 203 -2.37 -2.63 -24.23
N GLY A 204 -3.24 -1.69 -23.85
CA GLY A 204 -4.68 -1.94 -23.68
C GLY A 204 -5.08 -2.73 -22.44
N GLN A 205 -4.15 -3.21 -21.61
CA GLN A 205 -4.46 -4.06 -20.45
C GLN A 205 -5.32 -3.32 -19.40
N LEU A 206 -6.33 -4.03 -18.86
CA LEU A 206 -7.33 -3.48 -17.94
C LEU A 206 -6.99 -3.80 -16.48
N ILE A 207 -6.05 -3.03 -15.90
CA ILE A 207 -5.65 -3.15 -14.48
C ILE A 207 -6.16 -1.99 -13.59
N TYR A 208 -6.76 -0.94 -14.13
CA TYR A 208 -7.29 0.16 -13.31
C TYR A 208 -8.41 -0.34 -12.37
N PRO A 209 -8.44 0.02 -11.06
CA PRO A 209 -7.67 1.09 -10.40
C PRO A 209 -6.29 0.73 -9.82
N TYR A 210 -5.76 -0.48 -10.04
CA TYR A 210 -4.46 -0.86 -9.52
C TYR A 210 -3.31 -0.17 -10.29
N PHE A 211 -2.48 0.56 -9.55
CA PHE A 211 -1.24 1.19 -10.02
C PHE A 211 -0.04 0.49 -9.33
N PRO A 212 0.51 -0.61 -9.90
CA PRO A 212 1.64 -1.32 -9.31
C PRO A 212 2.82 -0.39 -9.00
N PHE A 213 3.21 0.45 -9.97
CA PHE A 213 4.24 1.45 -9.79
C PHE A 213 3.60 2.81 -9.53
N HIS A 214 3.87 3.36 -8.35
CA HIS A 214 3.24 4.58 -7.86
C HIS A 214 4.25 5.43 -7.07
N THR A 215 3.84 6.63 -6.69
CA THR A 215 4.66 7.56 -5.90
C THR A 215 4.17 7.71 -4.46
N LYS A 216 5.06 7.52 -3.49
CA LYS A 216 4.79 7.70 -2.05
C LYS A 216 5.99 8.30 -1.36
N PHE A 217 5.80 9.20 -0.39
CA PHE A 217 6.89 9.80 0.39
C PHE A 217 8.01 10.50 -0.45
N LYS A 218 7.67 11.02 -1.64
CA LYS A 218 8.59 11.50 -2.71
C LYS A 218 9.52 10.43 -3.32
N ALA A 219 9.12 9.16 -3.30
CA ALA A 219 9.85 8.06 -3.91
C ALA A 219 8.96 7.24 -4.84
N ILE A 220 9.56 6.70 -5.91
CA ILE A 220 8.95 5.65 -6.75
C ILE A 220 8.92 4.37 -5.93
N CYS A 221 7.72 3.86 -5.65
CA CYS A 221 7.41 2.70 -4.83
C CYS A 221 6.65 1.65 -5.65
N PHE A 222 6.55 0.43 -5.13
CA PHE A 222 5.77 -0.65 -5.74
C PHE A 222 4.74 -1.19 -4.77
N SER A 223 3.47 -1.29 -5.16
CA SER A 223 2.44 -2.01 -4.41
C SER A 223 2.20 -3.38 -5.05
N PRO A 224 2.59 -4.49 -4.41
CA PRO A 224 2.27 -5.83 -4.92
C PRO A 224 0.81 -6.20 -4.67
N ILE A 225 0.19 -6.93 -5.58
CA ILE A 225 -1.13 -7.56 -5.40
C ILE A 225 -1.00 -9.03 -4.93
N GLU A 226 0.18 -9.61 -5.12
CA GLU A 226 0.70 -10.84 -4.54
C GLU A 226 1.18 -10.58 -3.10
N LEU A 227 0.29 -10.79 -2.13
CA LEU A 227 0.56 -10.44 -0.74
C LEU A 227 1.32 -11.53 0.04
N GLY A 228 1.43 -12.75 -0.49
CA GLY A 228 2.07 -13.89 0.16
C GLY A 228 3.57 -13.71 0.40
N ALA A 229 4.08 -14.21 1.53
CA ALA A 229 5.47 -14.04 1.94
C ALA A 229 6.51 -14.52 0.91
N GLY A 230 6.17 -15.53 0.11
CA GLY A 230 7.02 -16.08 -0.96
C GLY A 230 7.24 -15.13 -2.15
N PHE A 231 6.33 -14.18 -2.40
CA PHE A 231 6.46 -13.23 -3.51
C PHE A 231 7.37 -12.04 -3.17
N ARG A 232 7.57 -11.72 -1.89
CA ARG A 232 8.32 -10.51 -1.47
C ARG A 232 9.74 -10.39 -2.07
N PRO A 233 10.53 -11.47 -2.27
CA PRO A 233 11.78 -11.38 -3.03
C PRO A 233 11.57 -10.94 -4.48
N ARG A 234 10.59 -11.52 -5.18
CA ARG A 234 10.24 -11.14 -6.56
C ARG A 234 9.76 -9.69 -6.64
N ALA A 235 8.93 -9.26 -5.70
CA ALA A 235 8.48 -7.88 -5.58
C ALA A 235 9.65 -6.88 -5.46
N VAL A 236 10.71 -7.24 -4.70
CA VAL A 236 11.95 -6.45 -4.63
C VAL A 236 12.71 -6.44 -5.96
N GLU A 237 12.76 -7.55 -6.71
CA GLU A 237 13.36 -7.56 -8.05
C GLU A 237 12.65 -6.63 -9.04
N LEU A 238 11.32 -6.57 -8.97
CA LEU A 238 10.50 -5.71 -9.82
C LEU A 238 10.79 -4.24 -9.52
N ILE A 239 10.72 -3.79 -8.26
CA ILE A 239 11.00 -2.37 -7.95
C ILE A 239 12.47 -1.98 -8.15
N ASP A 240 13.43 -2.89 -7.93
CA ASP A 240 14.85 -2.71 -8.29
C ASP A 240 15.01 -2.45 -9.80
N SER A 241 14.42 -3.33 -10.62
CA SER A 241 14.53 -3.26 -12.09
C SER A 241 13.74 -2.09 -12.69
N ALA A 242 12.55 -1.79 -12.18
CA ALA A 242 11.76 -0.64 -12.63
C ALA A 242 12.43 0.70 -12.27
N ARG A 243 13.03 0.81 -11.08
CA ARG A 243 13.79 2.01 -10.68
C ARG A 243 15.03 2.20 -11.54
N ALA A 244 15.70 1.13 -11.98
CA ALA A 244 16.83 1.24 -12.91
C ALA A 244 16.44 1.87 -14.27
N VAL A 245 15.21 1.66 -14.75
CA VAL A 245 14.66 2.30 -15.96
C VAL A 245 14.15 3.72 -15.70
N LEU A 246 13.47 3.93 -14.57
CA LEU A 246 12.77 5.18 -14.28
C LEU A 246 13.68 6.30 -13.75
N LEU A 247 14.61 5.99 -12.85
CA LEU A 247 15.43 7.00 -12.18
C LEU A 247 16.31 7.83 -13.14
N PRO A 248 16.90 7.28 -14.22
CA PRO A 248 17.68 8.07 -15.17
C PRO A 248 16.87 9.08 -16.02
N ARG A 249 15.52 8.98 -16.05
CA ARG A 249 14.64 9.88 -16.80
C ARG A 249 13.61 10.60 -15.90
N ILE A 250 13.73 10.52 -14.57
CA ILE A 250 12.64 10.97 -13.68
C ILE A 250 12.35 12.47 -13.78
N ASP A 251 13.37 13.30 -13.96
CA ASP A 251 13.18 14.74 -14.13
C ASP A 251 12.51 15.03 -15.50
N ASP A 252 12.94 14.39 -16.60
CA ASP A 252 12.28 14.50 -17.92
C ASP A 252 10.77 14.15 -17.85
N ILE A 253 10.42 13.11 -17.09
CA ILE A 253 9.02 12.69 -16.87
C ILE A 253 8.26 13.76 -16.08
N LEU A 254 8.87 14.33 -15.04
CA LEU A 254 8.27 15.37 -14.21
C LEU A 254 8.07 16.68 -14.98
N GLU A 255 8.99 17.07 -15.85
CA GLU A 255 8.82 18.24 -16.71
C GLU A 255 7.75 17.99 -17.78
N THR A 256 7.78 16.84 -18.48
CA THR A 256 6.78 16.46 -19.49
C THR A 256 5.34 16.49 -18.92
N LEU A 257 5.16 16.00 -17.69
CA LEU A 257 3.85 15.96 -17.03
C LEU A 257 3.41 17.30 -16.41
N ARG A 258 4.23 18.37 -16.48
CA ARG A 258 3.76 19.75 -16.24
C ARG A 258 3.00 20.28 -17.44
N GLU A 259 3.59 20.08 -18.61
CA GLU A 259 3.14 20.71 -19.84
C GLU A 259 1.94 19.97 -20.44
N ALA A 260 1.91 18.64 -20.30
CA ALA A 260 0.85 17.79 -20.84
C ALA A 260 0.34 16.76 -19.82
N PRO A 261 -0.98 16.47 -19.81
CA PRO A 261 -1.51 15.35 -19.05
C PRO A 261 -1.02 14.01 -19.63
N PHE A 262 -0.94 12.97 -18.81
CA PHE A 262 -0.46 11.66 -19.27
C PHE A 262 -1.30 11.11 -20.44
N SER A 263 -0.59 10.71 -21.50
CA SER A 263 -1.10 9.91 -22.62
C SER A 263 -0.03 8.92 -23.07
N GLU A 264 -0.45 7.74 -23.53
CA GLU A 264 0.45 6.75 -24.16
C GLU A 264 0.98 7.24 -25.54
N GLU A 265 0.48 8.39 -26.02
CA GLU A 265 0.94 9.08 -27.22
C GLU A 265 2.14 10.03 -27.01
N LEU A 266 2.51 10.34 -25.75
CA LEU A 266 3.62 11.24 -25.43
C LEU A 266 4.95 10.70 -25.98
N GLU A 267 5.76 11.56 -26.60
CA GLU A 267 7.02 11.19 -27.25
C GLU A 267 7.99 10.52 -26.26
N LEU A 268 8.24 11.14 -25.10
CA LEU A 268 9.04 10.56 -24.01
C LEU A 268 8.51 9.19 -23.54
N PHE A 269 7.19 9.01 -23.45
CA PHE A 269 6.62 7.73 -23.04
C PHE A 269 6.86 6.64 -24.10
N ARG A 270 6.76 6.99 -25.38
CA ARG A 270 7.05 6.10 -26.51
C ARG A 270 8.53 5.73 -26.59
N GLU A 271 9.44 6.70 -26.41
CA GLU A 271 10.88 6.45 -26.28
C GLU A 271 11.16 5.44 -25.16
N MET A 272 10.68 5.74 -23.94
CA MET A 272 10.96 4.92 -22.78
C MET A 272 10.37 3.52 -22.92
N ARG A 273 9.13 3.39 -23.44
CA ARG A 273 8.49 2.07 -23.65
C ARG A 273 9.20 1.24 -24.72
N ALA A 274 9.79 1.87 -25.74
CA ALA A 274 10.62 1.17 -26.73
C ALA A 274 11.96 0.66 -26.15
N ALA A 275 12.42 1.22 -25.02
CA ALA A 275 13.62 0.79 -24.30
C ALA A 275 13.34 -0.19 -23.14
N VAL A 276 12.07 -0.49 -22.83
CA VAL A 276 11.68 -1.49 -21.82
C VAL A 276 11.74 -2.89 -22.42
N ASP A 277 12.36 -3.82 -21.70
CA ASP A 277 12.36 -5.25 -22.05
C ASP A 277 10.91 -5.76 -22.19
N PRO A 278 10.50 -6.32 -23.35
CA PRO A 278 9.15 -6.86 -23.55
C PRO A 278 8.71 -7.89 -22.51
N GLY A 279 9.65 -8.59 -21.85
CA GLY A 279 9.37 -9.51 -20.74
C GLY A 279 8.71 -8.84 -19.52
N TRP A 280 8.68 -7.50 -19.45
CA TRP A 280 7.88 -6.77 -18.46
C TRP A 280 6.37 -6.94 -18.65
N HIS A 281 5.88 -7.03 -19.87
CA HIS A 281 4.45 -7.18 -20.13
C HIS A 281 3.91 -8.50 -19.55
N GLU A 282 4.72 -9.56 -19.56
CA GLU A 282 4.41 -10.86 -18.96
C GLU A 282 4.29 -10.83 -17.43
N VAL A 283 4.92 -9.85 -16.73
CA VAL A 283 4.89 -9.74 -15.26
C VAL A 283 3.48 -9.55 -14.72
N PHE A 284 2.60 -8.94 -15.51
CA PHE A 284 1.20 -8.68 -15.15
C PHE A 284 0.21 -9.31 -16.13
N ALA A 285 0.63 -10.11 -17.12
CA ALA A 285 -0.23 -10.47 -18.25
C ALA A 285 -1.51 -11.24 -17.86
N ASP A 286 -1.47 -12.00 -16.77
CA ASP A 286 -2.65 -12.70 -16.22
C ASP A 286 -3.60 -11.77 -15.45
N LEU A 287 -3.12 -10.60 -15.01
CA LEU A 287 -3.83 -9.71 -14.10
C LEU A 287 -4.88 -8.86 -14.82
N ARG A 288 -6.14 -8.98 -14.37
CA ARG A 288 -7.26 -8.15 -14.82
C ARG A 288 -8.04 -7.60 -13.63
N LEU A 289 -8.49 -6.36 -13.71
CA LEU A 289 -9.46 -5.81 -12.78
C LEU A 289 -10.81 -5.60 -13.48
N ARG A 290 -11.87 -6.19 -12.92
CA ARG A 290 -13.23 -6.11 -13.44
C ARG A 290 -14.13 -5.34 -12.49
N ALA A 291 -14.79 -4.30 -13.00
CA ALA A 291 -15.78 -3.55 -12.24
C ALA A 291 -17.08 -4.37 -12.02
N TYR A 292 -17.71 -4.17 -10.87
CA TYR A 292 -19.04 -4.67 -10.52
C TYR A 292 -19.75 -3.66 -9.58
N LEU A 293 -21.03 -3.90 -9.27
CA LEU A 293 -21.76 -3.17 -8.22
C LEU A 293 -21.90 -4.08 -7.00
N ASN A 294 -21.63 -3.54 -5.81
CA ASN A 294 -21.78 -4.27 -4.54
C ASN A 294 -23.25 -4.27 -4.06
N GLU A 295 -23.50 -4.83 -2.87
CA GLU A 295 -24.82 -4.91 -2.23
C GLU A 295 -25.45 -3.55 -1.84
N HIS A 296 -24.79 -2.44 -2.14
CA HIS A 296 -25.25 -1.06 -1.92
C HIS A 296 -25.27 -0.25 -3.23
N ASP A 297 -25.26 -0.92 -4.40
CA ASP A 297 -25.15 -0.34 -5.74
C ASP A 297 -23.88 0.53 -5.96
N MET A 298 -22.88 0.42 -5.07
CA MET A 298 -21.62 1.15 -5.18
C MET A 298 -20.62 0.39 -6.06
N LYS A 299 -19.89 1.13 -6.90
CA LYS A 299 -18.95 0.54 -7.86
C LYS A 299 -17.68 0.04 -7.15
N GLU A 300 -17.42 -1.25 -7.26
CA GLU A 300 -16.19 -1.89 -6.79
C GLU A 300 -15.48 -2.61 -7.95
N TYR A 301 -14.26 -3.09 -7.72
CA TYR A 301 -13.47 -3.84 -8.70
C TYR A 301 -12.93 -5.12 -8.06
N ILE A 302 -13.05 -6.25 -8.75
CA ILE A 302 -12.45 -7.53 -8.33
C ILE A 302 -11.18 -7.78 -9.14
N VAL A 303 -10.16 -8.31 -8.48
CA VAL A 303 -8.94 -8.78 -9.11
C VAL A 303 -9.14 -10.20 -9.61
N GLU A 304 -8.92 -10.42 -10.90
CA GLU A 304 -9.03 -11.70 -11.59
C GLU A 304 -7.66 -12.08 -12.17
N ARG A 305 -7.36 -13.38 -12.20
CA ARG A 305 -6.26 -13.96 -12.98
C ARG A 305 -6.82 -14.76 -14.16
N GLN A 306 -6.07 -14.85 -15.25
CA GLN A 306 -6.43 -15.58 -16.47
C GLN A 306 -5.60 -16.86 -16.64
#